data_AF-A0AA43M6V1-F1
#
_entry.id   AF-A0AA43M6V1-F1
#
_cell.length_a   1.000
_cell.length_b   1.000
_cell.length_c   1.000
_cell.angle_alpha   90.00
_cell.angle_beta   90.00
_cell.angle_gamma   90.00
#
_symmetry.space_group_name_H-M   'P 1'
#
loop_
_entity.id
_entity.type
_entity.pdbx_description
1 polymer ?
#
loop_
_entity_poly.entity_id
_entity_poly.type
_entity_poly.pdbx_seq_one_letter_code
_entity_poly.pdbx_strand_id
1 'polypeptide(L)'
;MRVDGIREAIKGTKALKNRMQPAASLALNRVGQGVVTEAAREVKQAYNIKAADVKDAIRLVLSSPEEGRVLIKAKGRNLPVTRFKVTPKAPSPKRQKMVKVAIKRGEVKKLSTAFIANRRGGIGVMKRQKPTGQSGRARVVNAKGYRPELPI
;
A
#
# COMPACT_ATOMS: atom_id res chain seq x y z
N MET A 1 -33.41 29.94 47.02
CA MET A 1 -33.32 28.47 47.21
C MET A 1 -33.85 27.65 46.03
N ARG A 2 -35.13 27.72 45.61
CA ARG A 2 -35.60 26.90 44.46
C ARG A 2 -35.02 27.29 43.09
N VAL A 3 -34.68 28.57 42.89
CA VAL A 3 -34.19 29.10 41.60
C VAL A 3 -32.70 28.82 41.39
N ASP A 4 -31.95 28.69 42.48
CA ASP A 4 -30.48 28.51 42.46
C ASP A 4 -30.10 27.09 42.03
N GLY A 5 -30.81 26.08 42.53
CA GLY A 5 -30.61 24.68 42.13
C GLY A 5 -30.92 24.42 40.64
N ILE A 6 -31.91 25.11 40.08
CA ILE A 6 -32.23 25.02 38.64
C ILE A 6 -31.11 25.68 37.80
N ARG A 7 -30.57 26.82 38.24
CA ARG A 7 -29.44 27.49 37.57
C ARG A 7 -28.18 26.63 37.59
N GLU A 8 -27.88 25.99 38.72
CA GLU A 8 -26.75 25.07 38.84
C GLU A 8 -26.93 23.83 37.97
N ALA A 9 -28.14 23.24 37.95
CA ALA A 9 -28.47 22.12 37.07
C ALA A 9 -28.27 22.47 35.58
N ILE A 10 -28.71 23.67 35.15
CA ILE A 10 -28.52 24.18 33.78
C ILE A 10 -27.03 24.39 33.48
N LYS A 11 -26.26 24.93 34.43
CA LYS A 11 -24.80 25.13 34.29
C LYS A 11 -24.08 23.78 34.17
N GLY A 12 -24.49 22.79 34.97
CA GLY A 12 -23.98 21.42 34.94
C GLY A 12 -24.26 20.71 33.62
N THR A 13 -25.50 20.78 33.11
CA THR A 13 -25.85 20.17 31.81
C THR A 13 -25.13 20.83 30.65
N LYS A 14 -24.96 22.16 30.65
CA LYS A 14 -24.14 22.86 29.65
C LYS A 14 -22.68 22.43 29.69
N ALA A 15 -22.09 22.34 30.89
CA ALA A 15 -20.72 21.88 31.05
C ALA A 15 -20.53 20.42 30.59
N LEU A 16 -21.51 19.55 30.88
CA LEU A 16 -21.51 18.16 30.42
C LEU A 16 -21.57 18.08 28.90
N LYS A 17 -22.51 18.81 28.27
CA LYS A 17 -22.65 18.88 26.80
C LYS A 17 -21.34 19.33 26.14
N ASN A 18 -20.66 20.32 26.71
CA ASN A 18 -19.41 20.85 26.18
C ASN A 18 -18.23 19.87 26.31
N ARG A 19 -18.24 18.98 27.31
CA ARG A 19 -17.18 17.97 27.52
C ARG A 19 -17.45 16.66 26.79
N MET A 20 -18.73 16.35 26.54
CA MET A 20 -19.15 15.10 25.91
C MET A 20 -18.72 15.01 24.45
N GLN A 21 -18.81 16.10 23.69
CA GLN A 21 -18.42 16.13 22.28
C GLN A 21 -16.90 15.85 22.08
N PRO A 22 -15.97 16.53 22.78
CA PRO A 22 -14.55 16.18 22.73
C PRO A 22 -14.25 14.74 23.16
N ALA A 23 -14.90 14.26 24.23
CA ALA A 23 -14.71 12.90 24.72
C ALA A 23 -15.13 11.85 23.68
N ALA A 24 -16.29 12.06 23.03
CA ALA A 24 -16.77 11.20 21.96
C ALA A 24 -15.81 11.20 20.76
N SER A 25 -15.33 12.37 20.32
CA SER A 25 -14.36 12.46 19.23
C SER A 25 -13.04 11.75 19.54
N LEU A 26 -12.53 11.85 20.77
CA LEU A 26 -11.32 11.14 21.19
C LEU A 26 -11.52 9.63 21.18
N ALA A 27 -12.67 9.14 21.66
CA ALA A 27 -13.02 7.73 21.60
C ALA A 27 -13.09 7.23 20.16
N LEU A 28 -13.78 7.96 19.28
CA LEU A 28 -13.87 7.63 17.86
C LEU A 28 -12.49 7.62 17.18
N ASN A 29 -11.63 8.60 17.49
CA ASN A 29 -10.27 8.67 16.95
C ASN A 29 -9.44 7.46 17.38
N ARG A 30 -9.58 7.01 18.64
CA ARG A 30 -8.89 5.82 19.13
C ARG A 30 -9.37 4.55 18.43
N VAL A 31 -10.69 4.41 18.23
CA VAL A 31 -11.27 3.30 17.46
C VAL A 31 -10.76 3.32 16.03
N GLY A 32 -10.77 4.48 15.36
CA GLY A 32 -10.27 4.63 13.99
C GLY A 32 -8.81 4.20 13.83
N GLN A 33 -7.93 4.60 14.76
CA GLN A 33 -6.54 4.15 14.78
C GLN A 33 -6.40 2.64 15.03
N GLY A 34 -7.26 2.08 15.88
CA GLY A 34 -7.35 0.64 16.14
C GLY A 34 -7.70 -0.14 14.87
N VAL A 35 -8.75 0.28 14.15
CA VAL A 35 -9.19 -0.34 12.90
C VAL A 35 -8.08 -0.37 11.85
N VAL A 36 -7.34 0.74 11.67
CA VAL A 36 -6.21 0.79 10.73
C VAL A 36 -5.10 -0.20 11.14
N THR A 37 -4.90 -0.38 12.44
CA THR A 37 -3.88 -1.29 12.97
C THR A 37 -4.28 -2.76 12.77
N GLU A 38 -5.53 -3.11 13.03
CA GLU A 38 -6.07 -4.45 12.80
C GLU A 38 -6.10 -4.79 11.30
N ALA A 39 -6.58 -3.88 10.46
CA ALA A 39 -6.58 -4.06 9.00
C ALA A 39 -5.16 -4.31 8.47
N ALA A 40 -4.16 -3.54 8.94
CA ALA A 40 -2.77 -3.75 8.56
C ALA A 40 -2.23 -5.12 9.03
N ARG A 41 -2.70 -5.63 10.17
CA ARG A 41 -2.33 -6.94 10.70
C ARG A 41 -2.89 -8.07 9.83
N GLU A 42 -4.18 -8.03 9.49
CA GLU A 42 -4.85 -9.00 8.63
C GLU A 42 -4.23 -9.05 7.23
N VAL A 43 -4.03 -7.88 6.59
CA VAL A 43 -3.40 -7.80 5.27
C VAL A 43 -2.00 -8.42 5.29
N LYS A 44 -1.22 -8.19 6.35
CA LYS A 44 0.11 -8.77 6.50
C LYS A 44 0.07 -10.29 6.68
N GLN A 45 -1.01 -10.87 7.22
CA GLN A 45 -1.16 -12.33 7.32
C GLN A 45 -1.40 -12.95 5.94
N ALA A 46 -2.20 -12.31 5.09
CA ALA A 46 -2.50 -12.80 3.74
C ALA A 46 -1.36 -12.53 2.73
N TYR A 47 -0.64 -11.41 2.87
CA TYR A 47 0.33 -10.93 1.88
C TYR A 47 1.73 -10.71 2.47
N ASN A 48 2.76 -10.84 1.63
CA ASN A 48 4.15 -10.53 1.97
C ASN A 48 4.44 -9.03 1.77
N ILE A 49 3.81 -8.19 2.59
CA ILE A 49 3.98 -6.73 2.56
C ILE A 49 4.36 -6.18 3.95
N LYS A 50 5.03 -5.03 4.01
CA LYS A 50 5.29 -4.33 5.27
C LYS A 50 4.03 -3.64 5.78
N ALA A 51 3.86 -3.61 7.10
CA ALA A 51 2.70 -2.95 7.72
C ALA A 51 2.66 -1.44 7.44
N ALA A 52 3.81 -0.77 7.37
CA ALA A 52 3.89 0.65 7.03
C ALA A 52 3.27 0.93 5.64
N ASP A 53 3.63 0.13 4.64
CA ASP A 53 3.12 0.31 3.27
C ASP A 53 1.59 0.11 3.17
N VAL A 54 1.01 -0.73 4.03
CA VAL A 54 -0.45 -0.92 4.10
C VAL A 54 -1.11 0.28 4.78
N LYS A 55 -0.54 0.77 5.88
CA LYS A 55 -1.04 1.94 6.60
C LYS A 55 -0.99 3.20 5.72
N ASP A 56 0.08 3.38 4.95
CA ASP A 56 0.23 4.50 4.02
C ASP A 56 -0.85 4.49 2.91
N ALA A 57 -1.40 3.32 2.58
CA ALA A 57 -2.49 3.18 1.60
C ALA A 57 -3.88 3.48 2.18
N ILE A 58 -4.01 3.56 3.52
CA ILE A 58 -5.26 3.82 4.23
C ILE A 58 -5.24 5.27 4.73
N ARG A 59 -6.14 6.10 4.23
CA ARG A 59 -6.33 7.47 4.72
C ARG A 59 -7.33 7.47 5.86
N LEU A 60 -6.86 7.81 7.05
CA LEU A 60 -7.69 8.07 8.23
C LEU A 60 -7.96 9.57 8.35
N VAL A 61 -9.23 9.96 8.34
CA VAL A 61 -9.67 11.32 8.68
C VAL A 61 -10.26 11.27 10.08
N LEU A 62 -9.58 11.93 11.01
CA LEU A 62 -9.95 11.99 12.41
C LEU A 62 -11.21 12.83 12.62
N SER A 63 -12.01 12.46 13.61
CA SER A 63 -13.16 13.22 14.08
C SER A 63 -12.69 14.49 14.80
N SER A 64 -13.35 15.60 14.46
CA SER A 64 -13.40 16.81 15.28
C SER A 64 -14.63 16.78 16.19
N PRO A 65 -14.65 17.57 17.29
CA PRO A 65 -15.82 17.73 18.17
C PRO A 65 -17.09 18.23 17.47
N GLU A 66 -16.94 18.83 16.28
CA GLU A 66 -18.06 19.38 15.50
C GLU A 66 -18.63 18.36 14.50
N GLU A 67 -17.78 17.51 13.92
CA GLU A 67 -18.21 16.55 12.89
C GLU A 67 -18.74 15.23 13.47
N GLY A 68 -18.29 14.83 14.67
CA GLY A 68 -18.78 13.65 15.38
C GLY A 68 -18.62 12.30 14.65
N ARG A 69 -17.80 12.24 13.59
CA ARG A 69 -17.59 11.02 12.77
C ARG A 69 -16.13 10.83 12.39
N VAL A 70 -15.73 9.58 12.22
CA VAL A 70 -14.42 9.19 11.67
C VAL A 70 -14.61 8.59 10.29
N LEU A 71 -13.80 9.03 9.33
CA LEU A 71 -13.84 8.53 7.95
C LEU A 71 -12.57 7.77 7.65
N ILE A 72 -12.72 6.48 7.36
CA ILE A 72 -11.63 5.60 6.93
C ILE A 72 -11.80 5.35 5.44
N LYS A 73 -10.82 5.77 4.64
CA LYS A 73 -10.85 5.60 3.17
C LYS A 73 -9.57 4.92 2.72
N ALA A 74 -9.70 3.73 2.13
CA ALA A 74 -8.61 3.13 1.37
C ALA A 74 -8.60 3.77 -0.03
N LYS A 75 -7.78 4.81 -0.22
CA LYS A 75 -7.61 5.48 -1.52
C LYS A 75 -6.13 5.70 -1.77
N GLY A 76 -5.64 5.20 -2.89
CA GLY A 76 -4.24 5.33 -3.25
C GLY A 76 -3.95 4.77 -4.64
N ARG A 77 -2.73 4.98 -5.10
CA ARG A 77 -2.22 4.33 -6.31
C ARG A 77 -1.92 2.88 -6.01
N ASN A 78 -2.06 2.00 -7.00
CA ASN A 78 -1.66 0.60 -6.87
C ASN A 78 -0.24 0.48 -6.32
N LEU A 79 -0.09 -0.34 -5.27
CA LEU A 79 1.20 -0.61 -4.66
C LEU A 79 2.13 -1.26 -5.70
N PRO A 80 3.33 -0.72 -5.92
CA PRO A 80 4.25 -1.32 -6.87
C PRO A 80 4.72 -2.68 -6.35
N VAL A 81 4.98 -3.59 -7.28
CA VAL A 81 5.41 -4.97 -6.98
C VAL A 81 6.66 -5.02 -6.08
N THR A 82 7.47 -3.96 -6.09
CA THR A 82 8.68 -3.80 -5.26
C THR A 82 8.41 -3.65 -3.76
N ARG A 83 7.19 -3.29 -3.34
CA ARG A 83 6.80 -3.26 -1.91
C ARG A 83 6.55 -4.66 -1.33
N PHE A 84 6.38 -5.65 -2.21
CA PHE A 84 6.25 -7.06 -1.83
C PHE A 84 7.61 -7.75 -1.81
N LYS A 85 7.63 -9.02 -1.40
CA LYS A 85 8.85 -9.84 -1.42
C LYS A 85 9.25 -10.16 -2.87
N VAL A 86 10.26 -9.47 -3.37
CA VAL A 86 10.86 -9.67 -4.70
C VAL A 86 12.27 -10.22 -4.58
N THR A 87 12.64 -11.13 -5.49
CA THR A 87 14.00 -11.65 -5.67
C THR A 87 14.38 -11.62 -7.14
N PRO A 88 15.54 -11.06 -7.53
CA PRO A 88 16.52 -10.35 -6.70
C PRO A 88 15.98 -9.03 -6.12
N LYS A 89 16.72 -8.36 -5.23
CA LYS A 89 16.33 -7.03 -4.68
C LYS A 89 16.96 -5.86 -5.45
N ALA A 90 18.06 -6.12 -6.13
CA ALA A 90 18.83 -5.12 -6.86
C ALA A 90 19.16 -5.64 -8.27
N PRO A 91 19.45 -4.73 -9.23
CA PRO A 91 20.01 -5.11 -10.51
C PRO A 91 21.32 -5.90 -10.32
N SER A 92 21.47 -6.98 -11.08
CA SER A 92 22.70 -7.78 -11.06
C SER A 92 23.63 -7.28 -12.18
N PRO A 93 24.89 -6.89 -11.87
CA PRO A 93 25.78 -6.25 -12.85
C PRO A 93 26.27 -7.20 -13.94
N LYS A 94 26.38 -8.51 -13.66
CA LYS A 94 26.93 -9.49 -14.60
C LYS A 94 25.87 -10.17 -15.47
N ARG A 95 24.73 -10.54 -14.90
CA ARG A 95 23.66 -11.28 -15.59
C ARG A 95 22.30 -10.95 -14.99
N GLN A 96 21.34 -10.60 -15.84
CA GLN A 96 19.96 -10.39 -15.41
C GLN A 96 19.39 -11.72 -14.87
N LYS A 97 19.12 -11.76 -13.56
CA LYS A 97 18.48 -12.91 -12.92
C LYS A 97 16.97 -12.84 -13.14
N MET A 98 16.35 -13.99 -13.31
CA MET A 98 14.90 -14.10 -13.41
C MET A 98 14.23 -13.54 -12.14
N VAL A 99 13.23 -12.69 -12.32
CA VAL A 99 12.52 -12.06 -11.20
C VAL A 99 11.48 -13.03 -10.66
N LYS A 100 11.53 -13.26 -9.34
CA LYS A 100 10.54 -13.99 -8.56
C LYS A 100 9.82 -13.01 -7.64
N VAL A 101 8.51 -13.11 -7.58
CA VAL A 101 7.67 -12.26 -6.75
C VAL A 101 6.79 -13.14 -5.88
N ALA A 102 6.75 -12.87 -4.59
CA ALA A 102 5.83 -13.49 -3.66
C ALA A 102 4.90 -12.40 -3.12
N ILE A 103 3.70 -12.29 -3.68
CA ILE A 103 2.68 -11.30 -3.27
C ILE A 103 1.86 -11.89 -2.14
N LYS A 104 1.10 -12.94 -2.41
CA LYS A 104 0.40 -13.73 -1.39
C LYS A 104 1.42 -14.53 -0.58
N ARG A 105 1.15 -14.74 0.72
CA ARG A 105 1.96 -15.66 1.52
C ARG A 105 1.82 -17.10 0.97
N GLY A 106 2.92 -17.85 1.00
CA GLY A 106 2.98 -19.22 0.51
C GLY A 106 3.15 -19.37 -1.01
N GLU A 107 2.91 -18.31 -1.80
CA GLU A 107 2.99 -18.40 -3.27
C GLU A 107 4.17 -17.58 -3.82
N VAL A 108 4.91 -18.17 -4.75
CA VAL A 108 6.01 -17.51 -5.46
C VAL A 108 5.81 -17.65 -6.96
N LYS A 109 5.63 -16.52 -7.66
CA LYS A 109 5.49 -16.48 -9.12
C LYS A 109 6.79 -16.04 -9.78
N LYS A 110 7.22 -16.81 -10.78
CA LYS A 110 8.35 -16.46 -11.65
C LYS A 110 7.86 -15.56 -12.79
N LEU A 111 8.51 -14.42 -12.98
CA LEU A 111 8.24 -13.50 -14.08
C LEU A 111 9.35 -13.62 -15.12
N SER A 112 9.09 -14.36 -16.20
CA SER A 112 10.07 -14.68 -17.24
C SER A 112 10.52 -13.46 -18.04
N THR A 113 9.62 -12.50 -18.28
CA THR A 113 9.90 -11.29 -19.08
C THR A 113 10.22 -10.06 -18.24
N ALA A 114 10.31 -10.20 -16.91
CA ALA A 114 10.57 -9.08 -16.02
C ALA A 114 12.04 -9.02 -15.60
N PHE A 115 12.54 -7.80 -15.39
CA PHE A 115 13.88 -7.54 -14.91
C PHE A 115 13.88 -6.41 -13.88
N ILE A 116 14.95 -6.33 -13.09
CA ILE A 116 15.12 -5.27 -12.11
C ILE A 116 16.04 -4.21 -12.69
N ALA A 117 15.61 -2.96 -12.63
CA ALA A 117 16.37 -1.83 -13.11
C ALA A 117 16.41 -0.72 -12.06
N ASN A 118 17.51 0.03 -12.05
CA ASN A 118 17.54 1.31 -11.36
C ASN A 118 16.93 2.36 -12.29
N ARG A 119 15.95 3.12 -11.81
CA ARG A 119 15.32 4.23 -12.53
C ARG A 119 15.44 5.51 -11.70
N ARG A 120 15.22 6.66 -12.32
CA ARG A 120 15.12 7.93 -11.59
C ARG A 120 13.98 7.82 -10.57
N GLY A 121 14.32 7.78 -9.28
CA GLY A 121 13.38 7.52 -8.18
C GLY A 121 13.41 6.12 -7.56
N GLY A 122 14.40 5.27 -7.88
CA GLY A 122 14.71 4.03 -7.15
C GLY A 122 14.66 2.76 -7.99
N ILE A 123 14.71 1.61 -7.32
CA ILE A 123 14.70 0.29 -7.97
C ILE A 123 13.27 -0.11 -8.37
N GLY A 124 13.10 -0.60 -9.60
CA GLY A 124 11.81 -1.04 -10.16
C GLY A 124 11.88 -2.44 -10.76
N VAL A 125 10.78 -3.19 -10.65
CA VAL A 125 10.53 -4.39 -11.46
C VAL A 125 9.85 -3.94 -12.75
N MET A 126 10.49 -4.19 -13.88
CA MET A 126 10.07 -3.70 -15.19
C MET A 126 9.80 -4.85 -16.15
N LYS A 127 8.88 -4.66 -17.09
CA LYS A 127 8.64 -5.54 -18.23
C LYS A 127 9.11 -4.83 -19.51
N ARG A 128 9.70 -5.57 -20.44
CA ARG A 128 10.08 -5.02 -21.77
C ARG A 128 8.81 -4.72 -22.58
N GLN A 129 8.74 -3.53 -23.19
CA GLN A 129 7.57 -3.11 -23.97
C GLN A 129 7.51 -3.77 -25.36
N LYS A 130 8.67 -4.03 -25.99
CA LYS A 130 8.75 -4.73 -27.28
C LYS A 130 9.53 -6.04 -27.17
N PRO A 131 9.06 -7.11 -27.84
CA PRO A 131 9.43 -8.46 -27.49
C PRO A 131 10.43 -9.11 -28.50
N THR A 132 11.27 -8.38 -29.20
CA THR A 132 12.27 -8.92 -30.17
C THR A 132 13.39 -9.79 -29.57
N GLY A 133 13.13 -11.09 -29.32
CA GLY A 133 14.13 -12.06 -28.81
C GLY A 133 14.58 -11.81 -27.36
N GLN A 134 14.58 -12.83 -26.49
CA GLN A 134 14.54 -12.63 -25.02
C GLN A 134 13.37 -11.75 -24.52
N SER A 135 12.50 -11.32 -25.43
CA SER A 135 11.60 -10.24 -25.15
C SER A 135 10.14 -10.59 -25.45
N GLY A 136 9.81 -11.65 -26.20
CA GLY A 136 8.44 -12.22 -26.31
C GLY A 136 7.77 -12.24 -27.72
N ARG A 137 8.54 -12.21 -28.81
CA ARG A 137 8.15 -12.43 -30.22
C ARG A 137 9.09 -13.48 -30.80
N ALA A 138 8.60 -14.32 -31.71
CA ALA A 138 9.40 -15.31 -32.40
C ALA A 138 10.55 -14.64 -33.18
N ARG A 139 11.77 -15.19 -33.09
CA ARG A 139 12.84 -14.82 -34.02
C ARG A 139 12.46 -15.39 -35.38
N VAL A 140 12.21 -14.54 -36.37
CA VAL A 140 11.96 -14.98 -37.75
C VAL A 140 13.31 -15.26 -38.40
N VAL A 141 13.40 -16.40 -39.08
CA VAL A 141 14.59 -16.82 -39.83
C VAL A 141 14.61 -16.04 -41.14
N ASN A 142 15.78 -15.59 -41.62
CA ASN A 142 15.85 -15.04 -42.97
C ASN A 142 15.63 -16.16 -44.01
N ALA A 143 15.35 -15.80 -45.27
CA ALA A 143 15.14 -16.76 -46.35
C ALA A 143 16.33 -17.73 -46.61
N LYS A 144 17.49 -17.45 -45.99
CA LYS A 144 18.71 -18.26 -46.07
C LYS A 144 18.93 -19.16 -44.85
N GLY A 145 18.01 -19.23 -43.90
CA GLY A 145 18.12 -20.10 -42.73
C GLY A 145 18.89 -19.52 -41.53
N TYR A 146 19.41 -18.29 -41.62
CA TYR A 146 20.22 -17.69 -40.57
C TYR A 146 19.39 -16.86 -39.58
N ARG A 147 19.76 -16.95 -38.30
CA ARG A 147 19.29 -16.04 -37.25
C ARG A 147 20.18 -14.79 -37.30
N PRO A 148 19.64 -13.57 -37.28
CA PRO A 148 20.47 -12.36 -37.35
C PRO A 148 21.44 -12.36 -36.18
N GLU A 149 22.74 -12.29 -36.49
CA GLU A 149 23.79 -12.27 -35.48
C GLU A 149 23.72 -10.95 -34.71
N LEU A 150 24.05 -11.00 -33.42
CA LEU A 150 24.17 -9.81 -32.61
C LEU A 150 25.29 -8.96 -33.21
N PRO A 151 25.07 -7.66 -33.51
CA PRO A 151 26.21 -6.76 -33.65
C PRO A 151 26.93 -6.77 -32.30
N ILE A 152 28.25 -6.99 -32.35
CA ILE A 152 29.18 -6.88 -31.22
C ILE A 152 28.98 -5.52 -30.53
#